data_AF-A0A926NST6-F1
#
_entry.id   AF-A0A926NST6-F1
#
_cell.length_a   1.000
_cell.length_b   1.000
_cell.length_c   1.000
_cell.angle_alpha   90.00
_cell.angle_beta   90.00
_cell.angle_gamma   90.00
#
_symmetry.space_group_name_H-M   'P 1'
#
loop_
_entity.id
_entity.type
_entity.pdbx_description
1 polymer ?
#
loop_
_entity_poly.entity_id
_entity_poly.type
_entity_poly.pdbx_seq_one_letter_code
_entity_poly.pdbx_strand_id
1 'polypeptide(L)'
;MSMQLLKLQVTNAEQLVYDNSLLILTVLGGIKLEGLDRMRVTLKLELPDSPRPPLRHNLDLYNDNQLEKLIRKTAEKLEIGTSLIAASLSELTEQLEVYRVQQLKNQQADQYIRKQLTPEEREQAETFLKSPHLLQRTNDLIGQSGVVGEELNRLIMYLVFTSRKRAQPLHVVSLGSSGTGKTHLQEKVGQLMPEEEKIEITTLSENAFYYFGQRELKNRLVLIEDLDGAENVLYPMRELMSKRKISKTIAHKNTKGETKTIHLIVEGPVSVAGCTTKESIYEDNANRSFLLYLNENPEQDEKVMQYQRLHSAGKIDTQKERAVQELLKNCQRILAPVKVVNPYAEQLKIPAEVFKPRRSNAHYLAFIEVVTFYHQYQRRWTDESTGEVIYEPGEMMPLTDCGVIETTLADIAEANQLLKEVLLRKSDELSGACRNYFEELKTYLQAEKKQTFGSREIRSRFRLPGTTFRRYQNALLSCGHIRLKSGKQNSGFLYEVASFEEYEALRSGIANVLDEVLQAITPPVSHETSGAPKLQEISTEEAVSHTAQEKGTGHKKRHEEAEGYTYQTMVKTTQENPECLFTAHTISELTRRSPRSENRYLKILHDTGLVIRVWQDKKYLYRVDSAKIIPLPGEQEGGL
;
A
#
# COMPACT_ATOMS: atom_id res chain seq x y z
N MET A 1 8.28 -18.99 31.69
CA MET A 1 9.27 -20.08 31.90
C MET A 1 10.57 -19.41 32.29
N SER A 2 11.03 -19.70 33.50
CA SER A 2 12.30 -19.21 34.06
C SER A 2 13.46 -19.48 33.10
N MET A 3 14.28 -18.47 32.84
CA MET A 3 15.59 -18.64 32.19
C MET A 3 16.42 -19.60 33.06
N GLN A 4 16.50 -20.87 32.69
CA GLN A 4 17.57 -21.74 33.17
C GLN A 4 18.88 -21.15 32.68
N LEU A 5 19.77 -20.83 33.63
CA LEU A 5 21.14 -20.40 33.35
C LEU A 5 21.81 -21.47 32.49
N LEU A 6 22.18 -21.11 31.26
CA LEU A 6 23.02 -21.96 30.40
C LEU A 6 24.34 -22.20 31.13
N LYS A 7 24.63 -23.46 31.47
CA LYS A 7 25.95 -23.89 31.96
C LYS A 7 26.97 -24.06 30.82
N LEU A 8 26.51 -23.88 29.58
CA LEU A 8 27.32 -23.92 28.37
C LEU A 8 27.99 -22.55 28.15
N GLN A 9 29.32 -22.52 28.11
CA GLN A 9 30.09 -21.33 27.76
C GLN A 9 30.12 -21.19 26.23
N VAL A 10 29.56 -20.07 25.74
CA VAL A 10 29.35 -19.79 24.30
C VAL A 10 30.25 -18.64 23.81
N THR A 11 31.47 -18.53 24.34
CA THR A 11 32.40 -17.44 23.99
C THR A 11 32.85 -17.50 22.53
N ASN A 12 32.76 -18.67 21.88
CA ASN A 12 33.05 -18.90 20.47
C ASN A 12 32.04 -19.89 19.87
N ALA A 13 31.37 -19.53 18.78
CA ALA A 13 30.37 -20.40 18.12
C ALA A 13 30.96 -21.71 17.57
N GLU A 14 32.27 -21.71 17.26
CA GLU A 14 33.00 -22.89 16.79
C GLU A 14 33.53 -23.77 17.93
N GLN A 15 33.42 -23.30 19.18
CA GLN A 15 33.92 -24.01 20.37
C GLN A 15 32.98 -23.82 21.56
N LEU A 16 32.08 -24.78 21.76
CA LEU A 16 31.12 -24.77 22.88
C LEU A 16 31.68 -25.59 24.03
N VAL A 17 31.84 -25.00 25.21
CA VAL A 17 32.42 -25.67 26.38
C VAL A 17 31.35 -25.87 27.44
N TYR A 18 31.12 -27.13 27.80
CA TYR A 18 30.33 -27.51 28.96
C TYR A 18 31.28 -28.01 30.04
N ASP A 19 31.30 -27.29 31.16
CA ASP A 19 32.10 -27.64 32.32
C ASP A 19 31.16 -28.08 33.43
N ASN A 20 31.27 -29.35 33.82
CA ASN A 20 30.79 -29.79 35.11
C ASN A 20 32.00 -30.12 35.98
N SER A 21 31.87 -30.02 37.30
CA SER A 21 32.96 -30.20 38.26
C SER A 21 33.71 -31.54 38.19
N LEU A 22 33.33 -32.44 37.29
CA LEU A 22 33.89 -33.76 37.06
C LEU A 22 34.50 -33.94 35.65
N LEU A 23 33.97 -33.26 34.63
CA LEU A 23 34.34 -33.42 33.21
C LEU A 23 34.16 -32.11 32.45
N ILE A 24 35.17 -31.78 31.65
CA ILE A 24 35.13 -30.71 30.67
C ILE A 24 34.81 -31.33 29.31
N LEU A 25 33.65 -30.99 28.76
CA LEU A 25 33.17 -31.42 27.45
C LEU A 25 33.21 -30.25 26.47
N THR A 26 34.06 -30.32 25.46
CA THR A 26 34.14 -29.29 24.42
C THR A 26 33.63 -29.82 23.09
N VAL A 27 32.65 -29.14 22.49
CA VAL A 27 32.22 -29.36 21.11
C VAL A 27 33.12 -28.56 20.18
N LEU A 28 33.79 -29.25 19.26
CA LEU A 28 34.71 -28.66 18.28
C LEU A 28 34.04 -28.54 16.91
N GLY A 29 34.13 -27.35 16.30
CA GLY A 29 33.55 -27.04 14.98
C GLY A 29 32.06 -26.71 15.02
N GLY A 30 31.57 -26.28 16.19
CA GLY A 30 30.18 -25.90 16.40
C GLY A 30 29.16 -27.05 16.20
N ILE A 31 27.90 -26.66 16.04
CA ILE A 31 26.79 -27.58 15.74
C ILE A 31 26.08 -27.13 14.46
N LYS A 32 25.66 -28.09 13.63
CA LYS A 32 24.80 -27.78 12.48
C LYS A 32 23.41 -27.38 12.96
N LEU A 33 22.90 -26.26 12.45
CA LEU A 33 21.57 -25.78 12.80
C LEU A 33 20.47 -26.49 11.98
N GLU A 34 20.80 -26.94 10.76
CA GLU A 34 19.90 -27.68 9.86
C GLU A 34 19.82 -29.18 10.17
N GLY A 35 18.67 -29.82 9.94
CA GLY A 35 18.45 -31.25 10.21
C GLY A 35 18.31 -31.55 11.71
N LEU A 36 17.15 -31.20 12.28
CA LEU A 36 16.84 -31.33 13.72
C LEU A 36 16.79 -32.78 14.22
N ASP A 37 16.86 -33.74 13.31
CA ASP A 37 16.77 -35.17 13.56
C ASP A 37 18.12 -35.81 13.90
N ARG A 38 19.22 -35.06 13.81
CA ARG A 38 20.59 -35.53 14.08
C ARG A 38 21.39 -34.46 14.80
N MET A 39 22.30 -34.88 15.68
CA MET A 39 23.22 -34.02 16.42
C MET A 39 24.65 -34.54 16.26
N ARG A 40 25.19 -34.40 15.05
CA ARG A 40 26.58 -34.77 14.75
C ARG A 40 27.54 -33.72 15.28
N VAL A 41 28.43 -34.16 16.16
CA VAL A 41 29.40 -33.31 16.84
C VAL A 41 30.76 -34.01 16.94
N THR A 42 31.82 -33.21 17.02
CA THR A 42 33.13 -33.68 17.42
C THR A 42 33.35 -33.26 18.88
N LEU A 43 33.32 -34.22 19.80
CA LEU A 43 33.50 -33.98 21.23
C LEU A 43 34.95 -34.20 21.65
N LYS A 44 35.43 -33.30 22.51
CA LYS A 44 36.67 -33.43 23.29
C LYS A 44 36.28 -33.56 24.77
N LEU A 45 36.66 -34.67 25.40
CA LEU A 45 36.36 -34.99 26.79
C LEU A 45 37.65 -34.95 27.61
N GLU A 46 37.66 -34.17 28.70
CA GLU A 46 38.81 -33.97 29.59
C GLU A 46 38.39 -34.05 31.06
N LEU A 47 39.30 -34.53 31.91
CA LEU A 47 39.19 -34.45 33.36
C LEU A 47 39.93 -33.19 33.83
N PRO A 48 39.34 -32.37 34.72
CA PRO A 48 40.07 -31.30 35.39
C PRO A 48 41.29 -31.87 36.14
N ASP A 49 42.45 -31.21 36.00
CA ASP A 49 43.70 -31.53 36.72
C ASP A 49 44.24 -32.97 36.57
N SER A 50 43.83 -33.70 35.53
CA SER A 50 44.34 -35.05 35.26
C SER A 50 45.53 -35.05 34.28
N PRO A 51 46.58 -35.87 34.51
CA PRO A 51 47.67 -36.05 33.54
C PRO A 51 47.26 -36.87 32.31
N ARG A 52 46.00 -37.33 32.22
CA ARG A 52 45.50 -38.17 31.13
C ARG A 52 45.16 -37.32 29.90
N PRO A 53 45.53 -37.75 28.69
CA PRO A 53 45.25 -36.98 27.48
C PRO A 53 43.76 -36.98 27.14
N PRO A 54 43.22 -35.86 26.62
CA PRO A 54 41.83 -35.76 26.14
C PRO A 54 41.42 -36.91 25.23
N LEU A 55 40.16 -37.33 25.33
CA LEU A 55 39.54 -38.16 24.31
C LEU A 55 38.85 -37.25 23.29
N ARG A 56 39.10 -37.48 21.99
CA ARG A 56 38.38 -36.80 20.90
C ARG A 56 37.60 -37.83 20.09
N HIS A 57 36.31 -37.57 19.86
CA HIS A 57 35.46 -38.49 19.10
C HIS A 57 34.40 -37.74 18.30
N ASN A 58 34.14 -38.21 17.07
CA ASN A 58 33.03 -37.74 16.26
C ASN A 58 31.88 -38.73 16.39
N LEU A 59 30.69 -38.24 16.76
CA LEU A 59 29.49 -39.05 16.91
C LEU A 59 28.23 -38.23 16.68
N ASP A 60 27.12 -38.93 16.49
CA ASP A 60 25.78 -38.38 16.59
C ASP A 60 25.25 -38.58 18.02
N LEU A 61 25.00 -37.48 18.75
CA LEU A 61 24.53 -37.53 20.14
C LEU A 61 23.13 -38.17 20.28
N TYR A 62 22.34 -38.21 19.19
CA TYR A 62 21.04 -38.87 19.17
C TYR A 62 21.11 -40.36 18.85
N ASN A 63 22.31 -40.92 18.64
CA ASN A 63 22.49 -42.34 18.35
C ASN A 63 23.01 -43.09 19.58
N ASP A 64 22.12 -43.78 20.28
CA ASP A 64 22.40 -44.52 21.52
C ASP A 64 23.57 -45.51 21.36
N ASN A 65 23.66 -46.22 20.23
CA ASN A 65 24.74 -47.18 19.97
C ASN A 65 26.11 -46.52 19.88
N GLN A 66 26.19 -45.29 19.35
CA GLN A 66 27.44 -44.53 19.29
C GLN A 66 27.77 -43.91 20.65
N LEU A 67 26.75 -43.43 21.36
CA LEU A 67 26.88 -42.85 22.69
C LEU A 67 27.37 -43.88 23.70
N GLU A 68 26.79 -45.10 23.73
CA GLU A 68 27.20 -46.18 24.63
C GLU A 68 28.65 -46.60 24.40
N LYS A 69 29.08 -46.67 23.13
CA LYS A 69 30.47 -46.95 22.76
C LYS A 69 31.41 -45.85 23.24
N LEU A 70 31.02 -44.59 23.14
CA LEU A 70 31.80 -43.46 23.65
C LEU A 70 31.90 -43.49 25.18
N ILE A 71 30.78 -43.75 25.88
CA ILE A 71 30.74 -43.86 27.34
C ILE A 71 31.69 -44.94 27.83
N ARG A 72 31.66 -46.14 27.24
CA ARG A 72 32.57 -47.25 27.61
C ARG A 72 34.03 -46.89 27.39
N LYS A 73 34.38 -46.37 26.20
CA LYS A 73 35.75 -45.94 25.88
C LYS A 73 36.26 -44.83 26.80
N THR A 74 35.38 -43.91 27.18
CA THR A 74 35.70 -42.80 28.08
C THR A 74 35.88 -43.31 29.50
N ALA A 75 35.01 -44.20 29.96
CA ALA A 75 35.11 -44.85 31.28
C ALA A 75 36.41 -45.64 31.42
N GLU A 76 36.80 -46.40 30.39
CA GLU A 76 38.06 -47.16 30.37
C GLU A 76 39.28 -46.23 30.38
N LYS A 77 39.29 -45.20 29.54
CA LYS A 77 40.47 -44.32 29.37
C LYS A 77 40.65 -43.32 30.52
N LEU A 78 39.54 -42.85 31.09
CA LEU A 78 39.54 -41.84 32.16
C LEU A 78 39.30 -42.45 33.56
N GLU A 79 39.00 -43.76 33.66
CA GLU A 79 38.68 -44.51 34.89
C GLU A 79 37.55 -43.88 35.72
N ILE A 80 36.50 -43.43 35.04
CA ILE A 80 35.30 -42.83 35.66
C ILE A 80 34.12 -43.78 35.46
N GLY A 81 33.19 -43.81 36.43
CA GLY A 81 31.94 -44.56 36.30
C GLY A 81 31.12 -44.17 35.07
N THR A 82 30.61 -45.18 34.36
CA THR A 82 29.79 -45.00 33.15
C THR A 82 28.52 -44.18 33.40
N SER A 83 27.93 -44.28 34.59
CA SER A 83 26.75 -43.51 35.01
C SER A 83 26.99 -41.99 35.03
N LEU A 84 28.17 -41.56 35.49
CA LEU A 84 28.53 -40.14 35.57
C LEU A 84 28.77 -39.55 34.18
N ILE A 85 29.43 -40.31 33.29
CA ILE A 85 29.66 -39.89 31.91
C ILE A 85 28.33 -39.81 31.14
N ALA A 86 27.44 -40.78 31.34
CA ALA A 86 26.11 -40.78 30.73
C ALA A 86 25.27 -39.56 31.16
N ALA A 87 25.26 -39.24 32.46
CA ALA A 87 24.58 -38.05 32.97
C ALA A 87 25.17 -36.77 32.37
N SER A 88 26.50 -36.65 32.32
CA SER A 88 27.20 -35.48 31.77
C SER A 88 26.91 -35.27 30.27
N LEU A 89 26.86 -36.36 29.48
CA LEU A 89 26.53 -36.29 28.05
C LEU A 89 25.04 -35.97 27.81
N SER A 90 24.15 -36.46 28.68
CA SER A 90 22.73 -36.11 28.62
C SER A 90 22.50 -34.62 28.89
N GLU A 91 23.14 -34.07 29.93
CA GLU A 91 23.07 -32.64 30.25
C GLU A 91 23.66 -31.78 29.12
N LEU A 92 24.80 -32.17 28.55
CA LEU A 92 25.37 -31.49 27.39
C LEU A 92 24.40 -31.49 26.20
N THR A 93 23.74 -32.62 25.93
CA THR A 93 22.78 -32.75 24.82
C THR A 93 21.61 -31.78 25.01
N GLU A 94 21.04 -31.70 26.20
CA GLU A 94 19.97 -30.75 26.53
C GLU A 94 20.42 -29.29 26.36
N GLN A 95 21.63 -28.94 26.83
CA GLN A 95 22.17 -27.59 26.66
C GLN A 95 22.42 -27.23 25.18
N LEU A 96 22.87 -28.19 24.36
CA LEU A 96 23.05 -28.00 22.93
C LEU A 96 21.71 -27.86 22.19
N GLU A 97 20.65 -28.54 22.64
CA GLU A 97 19.30 -28.36 22.10
C GLU A 97 18.76 -26.96 22.40
N VAL A 98 18.88 -26.50 23.64
CA VAL A 98 18.48 -25.14 24.03
C VAL A 98 19.26 -24.10 23.23
N TYR A 99 20.58 -24.28 23.09
CA TYR A 99 21.44 -23.42 22.28
C TYR A 99 21.02 -23.41 20.79
N ARG A 100 20.73 -24.58 20.21
CA ARG A 100 20.29 -24.70 18.82
C ARG A 100 18.96 -24.00 18.58
N VAL A 101 18.00 -24.14 19.50
CA VAL A 101 16.71 -23.45 19.44
C VAL A 101 16.88 -21.93 19.58
N GLN A 102 17.77 -21.47 20.45
CA GLN A 102 18.08 -20.05 20.60
C GLN A 102 18.76 -19.48 19.35
N GLN A 103 19.72 -20.18 18.76
CA GLN A 103 20.38 -19.74 17.52
C GLN A 103 19.41 -19.70 16.33
N LEU A 104 18.49 -20.66 16.23
CA LEU A 104 17.42 -20.62 15.22
C LEU A 104 16.48 -19.43 15.42
N LYS A 105 16.14 -19.10 16.68
CA LYS A 105 15.36 -17.90 17.01
C LYS A 105 16.11 -16.61 16.70
N ASN A 106 17.42 -16.55 17.00
CA ASN A 106 18.26 -15.39 16.72
C ASN A 106 18.48 -15.20 15.22
N GLN A 107 18.71 -16.26 14.44
CA GLN A 107 18.78 -16.20 12.99
C GLN A 107 17.46 -15.73 12.36
N GLN A 108 16.32 -16.14 12.91
CA GLN A 108 15.01 -15.60 12.49
C GLN A 108 14.81 -14.14 12.90
N ALA A 109 15.42 -13.69 14.01
CA ALA A 109 15.36 -12.30 14.48
C ALA A 109 16.29 -11.36 13.69
N ASP A 110 17.49 -11.81 13.33
CA ASP A 110 18.49 -11.04 12.58
C ASP A 110 18.07 -10.78 11.12
N GLN A 111 17.14 -11.55 10.57
CA GLN A 111 16.61 -11.35 9.22
C GLN A 111 15.68 -10.12 9.07
N TYR A 112 15.33 -9.43 10.16
CA TYR A 112 14.35 -8.31 10.13
C TYR A 112 14.82 -7.08 10.93
N ILE A 113 16.07 -6.66 10.77
CA ILE A 113 16.54 -5.39 11.34
C ILE A 113 15.91 -4.24 10.55
N ARG A 114 14.77 -3.71 11.02
CA ARG A 114 14.22 -2.45 10.53
C ARG A 114 15.08 -1.30 11.05
N LYS A 115 15.45 -0.36 10.17
CA LYS A 115 16.14 0.86 10.58
C LYS A 115 15.24 1.63 11.55
N GLN A 116 15.73 1.91 12.75
CA GLN A 116 15.09 2.86 13.65
C GLN A 116 15.51 4.27 13.23
N LEU A 117 14.52 5.12 12.94
CA LEU A 117 14.78 6.50 12.54
C LEU A 117 15.22 7.33 13.75
N THR A 118 16.20 8.19 13.53
CA THR A 118 16.54 9.23 14.49
C THR A 118 15.40 10.27 14.59
N PRO A 119 15.30 11.02 15.70
CA PRO A 119 14.30 12.07 15.83
C PRO A 119 14.36 13.11 14.70
N GLU A 120 15.57 13.49 14.29
CA GLU A 120 15.80 14.45 13.19
C GLU A 120 15.33 13.91 11.84
N GLU A 121 15.66 12.66 11.49
CA GLU A 121 15.21 12.03 10.26
C GLU A 121 13.68 11.90 10.21
N ARG A 122 13.07 11.60 11.36
CA ARG A 122 11.61 11.51 11.48
C ARG A 122 10.97 12.88 11.29
N GLU A 123 11.48 13.91 11.94
CA GLU A 123 10.96 15.28 11.82
C GLU A 123 11.06 15.80 10.37
N GLN A 124 12.18 15.55 9.69
CA GLN A 124 12.35 15.90 8.28
C GLN A 124 11.31 15.21 7.38
N ALA A 125 11.10 13.90 7.58
CA ALA A 125 10.13 13.14 6.82
C ALA A 125 8.68 13.59 7.11
N GLU A 126 8.33 13.84 8.37
CA GLU A 126 7.00 14.34 8.76
C GLU A 126 6.75 15.74 8.18
N THR A 127 7.74 16.64 8.26
CA THR A 127 7.66 17.99 7.68
C THR A 127 7.43 17.92 6.17
N PHE A 128 8.12 17.01 5.48
CA PHE A 128 7.91 16.79 4.05
C PHE A 128 6.49 16.31 3.75
N LEU A 129 6.00 15.27 4.45
CA LEU A 129 4.66 14.71 4.22
C LEU A 129 3.52 15.68 4.58
N LYS A 130 3.73 16.61 5.51
CA LYS A 130 2.76 17.67 5.87
C LYS A 130 2.71 18.82 4.85
N SER A 131 3.68 18.88 3.93
CA SER A 131 3.83 20.04 3.05
C SER A 131 2.81 20.08 1.89
N PRO A 132 2.35 21.27 1.46
CA PRO A 132 1.40 21.38 0.34
C PRO A 132 2.03 20.94 -0.98
N HIS A 133 1.19 20.57 -1.95
CA HIS A 133 1.59 20.05 -3.27
C HIS A 133 2.52 18.82 -3.17
N LEU A 134 2.17 17.89 -2.28
CA LEU A 134 3.03 16.77 -1.91
C LEU A 134 3.45 15.94 -3.11
N LEU A 135 2.52 15.55 -4.00
CA LEU A 135 2.86 14.74 -5.18
C LEU A 135 3.86 15.43 -6.10
N GLN A 136 3.71 16.73 -6.34
CA GLN A 136 4.65 17.50 -7.17
C GLN A 136 6.04 17.54 -6.53
N ARG A 137 6.11 17.85 -5.22
CA ARG A 137 7.39 17.88 -4.49
C ARG A 137 8.04 16.51 -4.44
N THR A 138 7.26 15.45 -4.25
CA THR A 138 7.75 14.07 -4.33
C THR A 138 8.29 13.77 -5.71
N ASN A 139 7.59 14.20 -6.77
CA ASN A 139 8.06 14.01 -8.14
C ASN A 139 9.39 14.73 -8.40
N ASP A 140 9.53 15.96 -7.91
CA ASP A 140 10.76 16.74 -8.02
C ASP A 140 11.93 16.06 -7.28
N LEU A 141 11.69 15.54 -6.07
CA LEU A 141 12.68 14.78 -5.32
C LEU A 141 13.04 13.45 -6.02
N ILE A 142 12.08 12.75 -6.61
CA ILE A 142 12.37 11.56 -7.44
C ILE A 142 13.30 11.96 -8.60
N GLY A 143 13.06 13.11 -9.24
CA GLY A 143 13.97 13.65 -10.26
C GLY A 143 15.38 13.92 -9.74
N GLN A 144 15.48 14.56 -8.58
CA GLN A 144 16.74 14.86 -7.90
C GLN A 144 17.47 13.61 -7.38
N SER A 145 16.76 12.48 -7.24
CA SER A 145 17.36 11.20 -6.83
C SER A 145 18.09 10.46 -7.96
N GLY A 146 18.03 11.00 -9.19
CA GLY A 146 18.70 10.47 -10.38
C GLY A 146 17.77 9.80 -11.41
N VAL A 147 16.45 9.95 -11.29
CA VAL A 147 15.47 9.48 -12.31
C VAL A 147 15.17 10.61 -13.28
N VAL A 148 15.74 10.57 -14.49
CA VAL A 148 15.56 11.65 -15.47
C VAL A 148 14.35 11.42 -16.36
N GLY A 149 13.46 12.43 -16.41
CA GLY A 149 12.22 12.38 -17.16
C GLY A 149 11.25 11.33 -16.59
N GLU A 150 10.41 10.75 -17.46
CA GLU A 150 9.37 9.78 -17.06
C GLU A 150 8.49 10.27 -15.90
N GLU A 151 8.20 11.57 -15.86
CA GLU A 151 7.64 12.26 -14.68
C GLU A 151 6.30 11.67 -14.21
N LEU A 152 5.45 11.27 -15.15
CA LEU A 152 4.18 10.61 -14.84
C LEU A 152 4.42 9.16 -14.36
N ASN A 153 5.18 8.40 -15.14
CA ASN A 153 5.43 6.97 -14.89
C ASN A 153 6.16 6.72 -13.58
N ARG A 154 7.18 7.53 -13.26
CA ARG A 154 7.96 7.41 -12.01
C ARG A 154 7.11 7.71 -10.78
N LEU A 155 6.20 8.69 -10.86
CA LEU A 155 5.31 9.04 -9.76
C LEU A 155 4.22 7.97 -9.56
N ILE A 156 3.57 7.50 -10.64
CA ILE A 156 2.61 6.40 -10.57
C ILE A 156 3.26 5.17 -9.94
N MET A 157 4.47 4.81 -10.40
CA MET A 157 5.18 3.65 -9.89
C MET A 157 5.56 3.81 -8.41
N TYR A 158 6.02 4.98 -7.98
CA TYR A 158 6.31 5.28 -6.58
C TYR A 158 5.06 5.12 -5.69
N LEU A 159 3.91 5.63 -6.13
CA LEU A 159 2.63 5.47 -5.42
C LEU A 159 2.18 3.99 -5.38
N VAL A 160 2.29 3.28 -6.50
CA VAL A 160 2.01 1.83 -6.54
C VAL A 160 2.92 1.06 -5.57
N PHE A 161 4.21 1.39 -5.46
CA PHE A 161 5.10 0.74 -4.50
C PHE A 161 4.71 1.05 -3.05
N THR A 162 4.24 2.27 -2.80
CA THR A 162 3.73 2.72 -1.49
C THR A 162 2.49 1.91 -1.05
N SER A 163 1.67 1.48 -2.00
CA SER A 163 0.46 0.68 -1.73
C SER A 163 0.73 -0.65 -1.03
N ARG A 164 1.99 -1.15 -0.99
CA ARG A 164 2.38 -2.37 -0.24
C ARG A 164 1.96 -2.34 1.23
N LYS A 165 1.83 -1.15 1.83
CA LYS A 165 1.42 -0.96 3.23
C LYS A 165 -0.10 -0.97 3.41
N ARG A 166 -0.88 -0.99 2.33
CA ARG A 166 -2.34 -1.07 2.35
C ARG A 166 -2.82 -2.52 2.36
N ALA A 167 -4.06 -2.72 2.80
CA ALA A 167 -4.71 -4.03 2.75
C ALA A 167 -4.89 -4.55 1.32
N GLN A 168 -5.07 -3.65 0.35
CA GLN A 168 -5.20 -3.95 -1.08
C GLN A 168 -4.06 -3.26 -1.85
N PRO A 169 -2.89 -3.91 -1.98
CA PRO A 169 -1.80 -3.35 -2.75
C PRO A 169 -2.10 -3.35 -4.25
N LEU A 170 -1.47 -2.43 -4.94
CA LEU A 170 -1.47 -2.32 -6.40
C LEU A 170 -0.19 -2.93 -6.96
N HIS A 171 -0.25 -3.27 -8.25
CA HIS A 171 0.84 -3.90 -8.98
C HIS A 171 1.09 -3.15 -10.28
N VAL A 172 2.33 -3.19 -10.76
CA VAL A 172 2.73 -2.45 -11.96
C VAL A 172 3.56 -3.33 -12.88
N VAL A 173 3.36 -3.17 -14.18
CA VAL A 173 4.19 -3.79 -15.21
C VAL A 173 4.63 -2.72 -16.20
N SER A 174 5.94 -2.58 -16.35
CA SER A 174 6.57 -1.67 -17.30
C SER A 174 6.77 -2.37 -18.65
N LEU A 175 6.23 -1.76 -19.70
CA LEU A 175 6.24 -2.21 -21.09
C LEU A 175 7.09 -1.26 -21.95
N GLY A 176 7.76 -1.81 -22.96
CA GLY A 176 8.60 -1.03 -23.87
C GLY A 176 9.66 -1.88 -24.55
N SER A 177 10.21 -1.37 -25.65
CA SER A 177 11.25 -2.07 -26.42
C SER A 177 12.55 -2.25 -25.64
N SER A 178 13.41 -3.20 -26.03
CA SER A 178 14.69 -3.40 -25.34
C SER A 178 15.56 -2.13 -25.42
N GLY A 179 16.20 -1.74 -24.32
CA GLY A 179 17.06 -0.55 -24.26
C GLY A 179 16.37 0.76 -23.84
N THR A 180 15.04 0.79 -23.69
CA THR A 180 14.30 2.02 -23.30
C THR A 180 14.41 2.42 -21.83
N GLY A 181 15.18 1.67 -21.03
CA GLY A 181 15.37 1.99 -19.61
C GLY A 181 14.27 1.50 -18.66
N LYS A 182 13.44 0.52 -19.05
CA LYS A 182 12.41 -0.10 -18.17
C LYS A 182 12.96 -0.54 -16.81
N THR A 183 13.97 -1.40 -16.86
CA THR A 183 14.62 -1.96 -15.69
C THR A 183 15.26 -0.83 -14.87
N HIS A 184 15.88 0.13 -15.55
CA HIS A 184 16.48 1.30 -14.90
C HIS A 184 15.46 2.15 -14.14
N LEU A 185 14.31 2.44 -14.75
CA LEU A 185 13.22 3.18 -14.11
C LEU A 185 12.73 2.43 -12.86
N GLN A 186 12.44 1.12 -12.99
CA GLN A 186 11.98 0.27 -11.89
C GLN A 186 13.01 0.19 -10.75
N GLU A 187 14.28 -0.05 -11.07
CA GLU A 187 15.38 -0.11 -10.10
C GLU A 187 15.55 1.22 -9.36
N LYS A 188 15.58 2.34 -10.09
CA LYS A 188 15.81 3.66 -9.48
C LYS A 188 14.67 4.09 -8.57
N VAL A 189 13.42 3.84 -8.95
CA VAL A 189 12.28 4.11 -8.05
C VAL A 189 12.24 3.06 -6.92
N GLY A 190 12.66 1.83 -7.18
CA GLY A 190 12.83 0.79 -6.16
C GLY A 190 13.87 1.15 -5.10
N GLN A 191 14.93 1.87 -5.48
CA GLN A 191 15.93 2.44 -4.57
C GLN A 191 15.37 3.52 -3.64
N LEU A 192 14.15 4.02 -3.87
CA LEU A 192 13.47 4.97 -2.98
C LEU A 192 12.65 4.26 -1.88
N MET A 193 12.55 2.93 -1.98
CA MET A 193 11.89 2.10 -0.97
C MET A 193 12.90 1.62 0.08
N PRO A 194 12.49 1.44 1.34
CA PRO A 194 13.35 0.89 2.39
C PRO A 194 13.85 -0.51 2.01
N GLU A 195 15.14 -0.79 2.18
CA GLU A 195 15.77 -2.07 1.84
C GLU A 195 15.10 -3.24 2.58
N GLU A 196 14.71 -3.02 3.82
CA GLU A 196 14.02 -3.99 4.67
C GLU A 196 12.58 -4.35 4.21
N GLU A 197 12.01 -3.55 3.30
CA GLU A 197 10.65 -3.69 2.77
C GLU A 197 10.61 -4.00 1.26
N LYS A 198 11.75 -4.32 0.63
CA LYS A 198 11.79 -4.76 -0.78
C LYS A 198 12.56 -6.07 -0.97
N ILE A 199 12.24 -6.77 -2.04
CA ILE A 199 12.91 -7.98 -2.50
C ILE A 199 13.12 -7.83 -3.99
N GLU A 200 14.38 -7.87 -4.42
CA GLU A 200 14.79 -7.83 -5.81
C GLU A 200 15.05 -9.26 -6.30
N ILE A 201 14.45 -9.60 -7.44
CA ILE A 201 14.47 -10.95 -7.96
C ILE A 201 14.82 -10.94 -9.45
N THR A 202 15.98 -11.52 -9.75
CA THR A 202 16.50 -11.71 -11.11
C THR A 202 15.95 -12.99 -11.75
N THR A 203 15.95 -14.09 -10.99
CA THR A 203 15.51 -15.41 -11.45
C THR A 203 14.82 -16.17 -10.32
N LEU A 204 13.75 -16.89 -10.64
CA LEU A 204 12.98 -17.70 -9.68
C LEU A 204 12.79 -19.11 -10.20
N SER A 205 12.99 -20.08 -9.31
CA SER A 205 12.44 -21.41 -9.51
C SER A 205 10.92 -21.37 -9.32
N GLU A 206 10.20 -22.24 -10.03
CA GLU A 206 8.73 -22.36 -9.99
C GLU A 206 8.16 -22.40 -8.56
N ASN A 207 8.92 -22.96 -7.62
CA ASN A 207 8.47 -23.19 -6.25
C ASN A 207 9.05 -22.22 -5.22
N ALA A 208 9.94 -21.31 -5.61
CA ALA A 208 10.64 -20.41 -4.69
C ALA A 208 9.67 -19.64 -3.78
N PHE A 209 8.55 -19.15 -4.33
CA PHE A 209 7.57 -18.40 -3.55
C PHE A 209 6.94 -19.17 -2.38
N TYR A 210 6.87 -20.50 -2.45
CA TYR A 210 6.29 -21.31 -1.38
C TYR A 210 7.26 -21.57 -0.23
N TYR A 211 8.55 -21.31 -0.41
CA TYR A 211 9.57 -21.57 0.61
C TYR A 211 9.92 -20.34 1.45
N PHE A 212 9.39 -19.15 1.12
CA PHE A 212 9.46 -18.00 2.01
C PHE A 212 8.75 -18.28 3.33
N GLY A 213 9.21 -17.64 4.40
CA GLY A 213 8.55 -17.69 5.70
C GLY A 213 7.11 -17.16 5.62
N GLN A 214 6.24 -17.64 6.51
CA GLN A 214 4.80 -17.36 6.44
C GLN A 214 4.44 -15.86 6.32
N ARG A 215 5.20 -14.97 6.97
CA ARG A 215 4.97 -13.52 6.93
C ARG A 215 6.10 -12.75 6.25
N GLU A 216 7.04 -13.45 5.63
CA GLU A 216 8.25 -12.84 5.09
C GLU A 216 7.94 -11.88 3.95
N LEU A 217 6.93 -12.17 3.13
CA LEU A 217 6.53 -11.31 2.01
C LEU A 217 5.56 -10.19 2.43
N LYS A 218 5.07 -10.18 3.68
CA LYS A 218 4.01 -9.26 4.08
C LYS A 218 4.50 -7.81 4.06
N ASN A 219 3.73 -6.96 3.38
CA ASN A 219 4.00 -5.54 3.15
C ASN A 219 5.32 -5.27 2.41
N ARG A 220 5.83 -6.26 1.65
CA ARG A 220 7.04 -6.10 0.84
C ARG A 220 6.74 -5.77 -0.61
N LEU A 221 7.64 -5.03 -1.24
CA LEU A 221 7.70 -4.83 -2.67
C LEU A 221 8.54 -5.95 -3.30
N VAL A 222 7.96 -6.67 -4.25
CA VAL A 222 8.67 -7.68 -5.06
C VAL A 222 8.98 -7.08 -6.43
N LEU A 223 10.25 -6.83 -6.68
CA LEU A 223 10.76 -6.30 -7.95
C LEU A 223 11.27 -7.46 -8.80
N ILE A 224 10.68 -7.64 -9.98
CA ILE A 224 11.10 -8.65 -10.96
C ILE A 224 11.72 -7.92 -12.14
N GLU A 225 12.99 -8.19 -12.41
CA GLU A 225 13.72 -7.52 -13.48
C GLU A 225 13.22 -7.92 -14.87
N ASP A 226 12.91 -9.19 -15.08
CA ASP A 226 12.39 -9.70 -16.34
C ASP A 226 11.25 -10.72 -16.12
N LEU A 227 10.03 -10.33 -16.49
CA LEU A 227 8.87 -11.20 -16.46
C LEU A 227 8.91 -12.28 -17.55
N ASP A 228 9.64 -12.06 -18.64
CA ASP A 228 9.73 -13.02 -19.74
C ASP A 228 10.53 -14.27 -19.32
N GLY A 229 11.52 -14.11 -18.43
CA GLY A 229 12.24 -15.21 -17.79
C GLY A 229 11.49 -15.87 -16.62
N ALA A 230 10.40 -15.28 -16.14
CA ALA A 230 9.67 -15.69 -14.94
C ALA A 230 8.30 -16.33 -15.23
N GLU A 231 8.05 -16.82 -16.46
CA GLU A 231 6.73 -17.33 -16.88
C GLU A 231 6.17 -18.42 -15.94
N ASN A 232 7.03 -19.32 -15.47
CA ASN A 232 6.67 -20.42 -14.57
C ASN A 232 6.17 -19.94 -13.19
N VAL A 233 6.43 -18.69 -12.85
CA VAL A 233 6.17 -18.10 -11.53
C VAL A 233 4.99 -17.13 -11.55
N LEU A 234 4.46 -16.81 -12.73
CA LEU A 234 3.29 -15.95 -12.89
C LEU A 234 2.05 -16.51 -12.19
N TYR A 235 1.91 -17.83 -12.08
CA TYR A 235 0.78 -18.45 -11.38
C TYR A 235 0.77 -18.15 -9.86
N PRO A 236 1.80 -18.51 -9.07
CA PRO A 236 1.83 -18.17 -7.65
C PRO A 236 1.77 -16.66 -7.42
N MET A 237 2.33 -15.84 -8.32
CA MET A 237 2.20 -14.39 -8.25
C MET A 237 0.75 -13.92 -8.40
N ARG A 238 0.00 -14.42 -9.40
CA ARG A 238 -1.43 -14.07 -9.57
C ARG A 238 -2.25 -14.40 -8.32
N GLU A 239 -1.96 -15.54 -7.69
CA GLU A 239 -2.61 -15.95 -6.45
C GLU A 239 -2.24 -15.02 -5.29
N LEU A 240 -0.97 -14.60 -5.17
CA LEU A 240 -0.56 -13.57 -4.20
C LEU A 240 -1.25 -12.22 -4.46
N MET A 241 -1.35 -11.78 -5.72
CA MET A 241 -2.00 -10.51 -6.10
C MET A 241 -3.50 -10.52 -5.76
N SER A 242 -4.19 -11.64 -6.05
CA SER A 242 -5.64 -11.73 -5.88
C SER A 242 -6.09 -12.16 -4.49
N LYS A 243 -5.43 -13.18 -3.90
CA LYS A 243 -5.83 -13.78 -2.61
C LYS A 243 -4.98 -13.31 -1.44
N ARG A 244 -3.86 -12.62 -1.69
CA ARG A 244 -2.91 -12.15 -0.66
C ARG A 244 -2.34 -13.29 0.19
N LYS A 245 -2.41 -14.52 -0.32
CA LYS A 245 -1.92 -15.72 0.32
C LYS A 245 -1.74 -16.79 -0.74
N ILE A 246 -0.66 -17.54 -0.63
CA ILE A 246 -0.43 -18.76 -1.38
C ILE A 246 -0.23 -19.93 -0.43
N SER A 247 -0.65 -21.11 -0.87
CA SER A 247 -0.35 -22.33 -0.15
C SER A 247 0.08 -23.41 -1.13
N LYS A 248 1.02 -24.25 -0.70
CA LYS A 248 1.41 -25.46 -1.41
C LYS A 248 1.51 -26.62 -0.44
N THR A 249 0.89 -27.72 -0.82
CA THR A 249 0.94 -28.97 -0.07
C THR A 249 2.05 -29.81 -0.66
N ILE A 250 3.06 -30.15 0.16
CA ILE A 250 4.18 -31.00 -0.25
C ILE A 250 4.26 -32.25 0.63
N ALA A 251 4.68 -33.36 0.03
CA ALA A 251 5.01 -34.58 0.74
C ALA A 251 6.44 -34.45 1.28
N HIS A 252 6.59 -34.45 2.59
CA HIS A 252 7.88 -34.43 3.29
C HIS A 252 8.13 -35.79 3.94
N LYS A 253 9.27 -36.41 3.63
CA LYS A 253 9.67 -37.65 4.30
C LYS A 253 10.38 -37.31 5.59
N ASN A 254 9.82 -37.77 6.71
CA ASN A 254 10.49 -37.66 8.00
C ASN A 254 11.66 -38.65 8.07
N THR A 255 12.56 -38.45 9.04
CA THR A 255 13.75 -39.30 9.27
C THR A 255 13.44 -40.78 9.44
N LYS A 256 12.19 -41.11 9.82
CA LYS A 256 11.68 -42.47 9.97
C LYS A 256 11.18 -43.11 8.65
N GLY A 257 11.29 -42.42 7.52
CA GLY A 257 10.82 -42.88 6.21
C GLY A 257 9.32 -42.69 5.95
N GLU A 258 8.56 -42.20 6.93
CA GLU A 258 7.14 -41.88 6.81
C GLU A 258 6.94 -40.59 6.01
N THR A 259 6.04 -40.63 5.03
CA THR A 259 5.63 -39.45 4.27
C THR A 259 4.59 -38.67 5.07
N LYS A 260 4.92 -37.46 5.50
CA LYS A 260 3.97 -36.51 6.09
C LYS A 260 3.65 -35.41 5.10
N THR A 261 2.40 -35.01 5.06
CA THR A 261 1.94 -33.87 4.28
C THR A 261 2.22 -32.59 5.04
N ILE A 262 3.01 -31.67 4.46
CA ILE A 262 3.28 -30.35 5.01
C ILE A 262 2.59 -29.30 4.13
N HIS A 263 1.91 -28.35 4.76
CA HIS A 263 1.32 -27.20 4.08
C HIS A 263 2.25 -25.99 4.24
N LEU A 264 2.91 -25.61 3.16
CA LEU A 264 3.63 -24.35 3.08
C LEU A 264 2.61 -23.24 2.85
N ILE A 265 2.58 -22.24 3.71
CA ILE A 265 1.67 -21.10 3.62
C ILE A 265 2.51 -19.83 3.65
N VAL A 266 2.29 -18.96 2.68
CA VAL A 266 2.92 -17.63 2.63
C VAL A 266 1.83 -16.58 2.51
N GLU A 267 1.87 -15.60 3.41
CA GLU A 267 0.93 -14.50 3.53
C GLU A 267 1.51 -13.22 2.92
N GLY A 268 0.69 -12.53 2.14
CA GLY A 268 0.86 -11.13 1.77
C GLY A 268 0.18 -10.20 2.79
N PRO A 269 -0.22 -8.98 2.39
CA PRO A 269 -0.20 -8.41 1.03
C PRO A 269 1.22 -8.13 0.51
N VAL A 270 1.40 -8.17 -0.82
CA VAL A 270 2.63 -7.81 -1.54
C VAL A 270 2.31 -6.79 -2.63
N SER A 271 3.19 -5.84 -2.89
CA SER A 271 3.18 -5.10 -4.17
C SER A 271 4.16 -5.79 -5.12
N VAL A 272 3.78 -5.89 -6.39
CA VAL A 272 4.58 -6.61 -7.41
C VAL A 272 4.85 -5.64 -8.54
N ALA A 273 6.12 -5.51 -8.90
CA ALA A 273 6.57 -4.76 -10.05
C ALA A 273 7.31 -5.70 -11.00
N GLY A 274 7.07 -5.57 -12.30
CA GLY A 274 7.82 -6.32 -13.29
C GLY A 274 8.07 -5.54 -14.56
N CYS A 275 9.15 -5.86 -15.25
CA CYS A 275 9.41 -5.36 -16.60
C CYS A 275 9.25 -6.48 -17.62
N THR A 276 8.79 -6.16 -18.83
CA THR A 276 8.75 -7.11 -19.96
C THR A 276 9.12 -6.40 -21.25
N THR A 277 9.71 -7.15 -22.18
CA THR A 277 10.02 -6.67 -23.52
C THR A 277 8.89 -6.92 -24.52
N LYS A 278 7.86 -7.68 -24.11
CA LYS A 278 6.70 -7.99 -24.95
C LYS A 278 5.82 -6.75 -25.11
N GLU A 279 5.34 -6.52 -26.33
CA GLU A 279 4.40 -5.44 -26.64
C GLU A 279 3.02 -5.65 -25.98
N SER A 280 2.70 -6.89 -25.63
CA SER A 280 1.51 -7.27 -24.89
C SER A 280 1.83 -8.42 -23.94
N ILE A 281 1.17 -8.42 -22.78
CA ILE A 281 1.24 -9.52 -21.83
C ILE A 281 -0.08 -10.28 -21.80
N TYR A 282 -0.04 -11.48 -21.22
CA TYR A 282 -1.25 -12.27 -21.00
C TYR A 282 -2.32 -11.43 -20.30
N GLU A 283 -3.53 -11.45 -20.86
CA GLU A 283 -4.64 -10.57 -20.48
C GLU A 283 -4.93 -10.61 -18.97
N ASP A 284 -4.82 -11.79 -18.36
CA ASP A 284 -5.08 -11.96 -16.93
C ASP A 284 -4.04 -11.22 -16.06
N ASN A 285 -2.78 -11.13 -16.50
CA ASN A 285 -1.74 -10.37 -15.80
C ASN A 285 -1.88 -8.86 -16.02
N ALA A 286 -2.17 -8.45 -17.27
CA ALA A 286 -2.46 -7.05 -17.63
C ALA A 286 -3.60 -6.47 -16.80
N ASN A 287 -4.66 -7.25 -16.64
CA ASN A 287 -5.86 -6.82 -15.93
C ASN A 287 -5.70 -6.81 -14.40
N ARG A 288 -4.59 -7.28 -13.83
CA ARG A 288 -4.27 -7.17 -12.38
C ARG A 288 -3.22 -6.09 -12.08
N SER A 289 -2.71 -5.43 -13.10
CA SER A 289 -1.60 -4.49 -12.98
C SER A 289 -1.91 -3.17 -13.67
N PHE A 290 -1.21 -2.12 -13.26
CA PHE A 290 -1.06 -0.89 -14.01
C PHE A 290 0.00 -1.13 -15.08
N LEU A 291 -0.34 -0.86 -16.33
CA LEU A 291 0.56 -1.00 -17.46
C LEU A 291 1.19 0.37 -17.72
N LEU A 292 2.49 0.49 -17.48
CA LEU A 292 3.24 1.70 -17.77
C LEU A 292 3.97 1.51 -19.09
N TYR A 293 3.74 2.39 -20.04
CA TYR A 293 4.45 2.43 -21.31
C TYR A 293 5.52 3.51 -21.20
N LEU A 294 6.77 3.12 -21.40
CA LEU A 294 7.86 4.09 -21.37
C LEU A 294 7.82 5.00 -22.58
N ASN A 295 8.31 6.21 -22.37
CA ASN A 295 8.41 7.25 -23.38
C ASN A 295 9.64 6.99 -24.27
N GLU A 296 9.40 6.69 -25.53
CA GLU A 296 10.43 6.45 -26.55
C GLU A 296 10.71 7.72 -27.39
N ASN A 297 10.31 8.91 -26.92
CA ASN A 297 10.49 10.15 -27.66
C ASN A 297 11.98 10.59 -27.71
N PRO A 298 12.45 11.15 -28.84
CA PRO A 298 13.84 11.62 -28.98
C PRO A 298 14.28 12.65 -27.94
N GLU A 299 13.35 13.49 -27.47
CA GLU A 299 13.63 14.49 -26.42
C GLU A 299 13.94 13.84 -25.08
N GLN A 300 13.25 12.74 -24.75
CA GLN A 300 13.48 11.98 -23.53
C GLN A 300 14.83 11.26 -23.61
N ASP A 301 15.14 10.66 -24.75
CA ASP A 301 16.43 10.03 -25.01
C ASP A 301 17.60 11.02 -24.82
N GLU A 302 17.47 12.24 -25.37
CA GLU A 302 18.52 13.26 -25.25
C GLU A 302 18.69 13.73 -23.79
N LYS A 303 17.59 13.88 -23.02
CA LYS A 303 17.66 14.19 -21.58
C LYS A 303 18.42 13.10 -20.82
N VAL A 304 18.13 11.83 -21.08
CA VAL A 304 18.81 10.69 -20.46
C VAL A 304 20.29 10.66 -20.85
N MET A 305 20.61 10.81 -22.13
CA MET A 305 22.00 10.86 -22.60
C MET A 305 22.77 12.05 -22.04
N GLN A 306 22.15 13.22 -21.91
CA GLN A 306 22.74 14.38 -21.29
C GLN A 306 23.09 14.10 -19.82
N TYR A 307 22.18 13.50 -19.07
CA TYR A 307 22.44 13.09 -17.69
C TYR A 307 23.58 12.08 -17.59
N GLN A 308 23.62 11.06 -18.45
CA GLN A 308 24.73 10.09 -18.49
C GLN A 308 26.07 10.78 -18.75
N ARG A 309 26.11 11.76 -19.68
CA ARG A 309 27.32 12.56 -19.95
C ARG A 309 27.71 13.42 -18.75
N LEU A 310 26.76 14.04 -18.06
CA LEU A 310 27.02 14.83 -16.84
C LEU A 310 27.54 13.96 -15.69
N HIS A 311 26.96 12.77 -15.52
CA HIS A 311 27.41 11.78 -14.54
C HIS A 311 28.84 11.34 -14.82
N SER A 312 29.13 10.95 -16.07
CA SER A 312 30.48 10.55 -16.48
C SER A 312 31.50 11.70 -16.37
N ALA A 313 31.06 12.95 -16.55
CA ALA A 313 31.89 14.15 -16.35
C ALA A 313 32.08 14.54 -14.87
N GLY A 314 31.48 13.81 -13.92
CA GLY A 314 31.58 14.11 -12.48
C GLY A 314 30.88 15.40 -12.06
N LYS A 315 29.94 15.91 -12.88
CA LYS A 315 29.20 17.16 -12.59
C LYS A 315 27.94 16.94 -11.75
N ILE A 316 27.64 15.68 -11.43
CA ILE A 316 26.47 15.30 -10.63
C ILE A 316 26.90 15.09 -9.18
N ASP A 317 26.16 15.72 -8.28
CA ASP A 317 26.38 15.62 -6.84
C ASP A 317 25.72 14.35 -6.28
N THR A 318 26.45 13.25 -6.34
CA THR A 318 25.97 11.94 -5.85
C THR A 318 25.64 11.93 -4.35
N GLN A 319 26.20 12.84 -3.56
CA GLN A 319 25.88 12.94 -2.13
C GLN A 319 24.47 13.51 -1.94
N LYS A 320 24.11 14.53 -2.71
CA LYS A 320 22.75 15.08 -2.71
C LYS A 320 21.71 14.06 -3.17
N GLU A 321 22.01 13.30 -4.24
CA GLU A 321 21.11 12.23 -4.71
C GLU A 321 20.82 11.22 -3.59
N ARG A 322 21.88 10.75 -2.91
CA ARG A 322 21.74 9.81 -1.78
C ARG A 322 20.96 10.41 -0.61
N ALA A 323 21.18 11.68 -0.28
CA ALA A 323 20.44 12.35 0.78
C ALA A 323 18.94 12.42 0.47
N VAL A 324 18.58 12.73 -0.79
CA VAL A 324 17.18 12.73 -1.25
C VAL A 324 16.59 11.32 -1.24
N GLN A 325 17.35 10.31 -1.68
CA GLN A 325 16.92 8.91 -1.60
C GLN A 325 16.62 8.50 -0.15
N GLU A 326 17.50 8.84 0.80
CA GLU A 326 17.29 8.50 2.20
C GLU A 326 16.09 9.23 2.80
N LEU A 327 15.85 10.50 2.44
CA LEU A 327 14.65 11.23 2.84
C LEU A 327 13.38 10.52 2.35
N LEU A 328 13.33 10.10 1.08
CA LEU A 328 12.17 9.37 0.53
C LEU A 328 12.00 7.99 1.17
N LYS A 329 13.09 7.26 1.46
CA LYS A 329 13.03 6.01 2.24
C LYS A 329 12.47 6.26 3.65
N ASN A 330 12.90 7.33 4.31
CA ASN A 330 12.42 7.69 5.64
C ASN A 330 10.93 8.08 5.60
N CYS A 331 10.49 8.82 4.59
CA CYS A 331 9.07 9.08 4.33
C CYS A 331 8.28 7.77 4.22
N GLN A 332 8.78 6.80 3.46
CA GLN A 332 8.15 5.48 3.34
C GLN A 332 8.08 4.73 4.68
N ARG A 333 9.11 4.82 5.53
CA ARG A 333 9.15 4.16 6.85
C ARG A 333 8.09 4.71 7.82
N ILE A 334 7.88 6.02 7.84
CA ILE A 334 6.93 6.67 8.77
C ILE A 334 5.47 6.54 8.35
N LEU A 335 5.17 6.13 7.10
CA LEU A 335 3.78 5.86 6.71
C LEU A 335 3.19 4.74 7.55
N ALA A 336 2.09 5.04 8.22
CA ALA A 336 1.37 4.13 9.08
C ALA A 336 0.24 3.41 8.28
N PRO A 337 -0.08 2.16 8.63
CA PRO A 337 -1.21 1.45 8.03
C PRO A 337 -2.51 2.10 8.51
N VAL A 338 -3.26 2.69 7.57
CA VAL A 338 -4.52 3.40 7.86
C VAL A 338 -5.60 2.94 6.87
N LYS A 339 -6.84 2.86 7.33
CA LYS A 339 -7.98 2.56 6.46
C LYS A 339 -8.37 3.83 5.71
N VAL A 340 -8.54 3.72 4.41
CA VAL A 340 -8.99 4.84 3.56
C VAL A 340 -10.44 4.61 3.20
N VAL A 341 -11.28 5.62 3.40
CA VAL A 341 -12.68 5.63 2.99
C VAL A 341 -12.87 6.73 1.97
N ASN A 342 -13.42 6.37 0.81
CA ASN A 342 -13.72 7.33 -0.24
C ASN A 342 -15.22 7.67 -0.24
N PRO A 343 -15.66 8.81 0.33
CA PRO A 343 -17.07 9.18 0.39
C PRO A 343 -17.67 9.47 -1.00
N TYR A 344 -16.84 9.76 -1.99
CA TYR A 344 -17.26 10.07 -3.35
C TYR A 344 -17.31 8.83 -4.25
N ALA A 345 -16.93 7.64 -3.76
CA ALA A 345 -16.76 6.44 -4.57
C ALA A 345 -18.00 6.05 -5.40
N GLU A 346 -19.21 6.26 -4.88
CA GLU A 346 -20.46 5.93 -5.57
C GLU A 346 -20.75 6.82 -6.79
N GLN A 347 -20.18 8.02 -6.81
CA GLN A 347 -20.38 9.02 -7.87
C GLN A 347 -19.32 8.91 -8.97
N LEU A 348 -18.20 8.25 -8.67
CA LEU A 348 -17.08 8.07 -9.58
C LEU A 348 -17.43 7.08 -10.70
N LYS A 349 -17.27 7.51 -11.94
CA LYS A 349 -17.48 6.68 -13.13
C LYS A 349 -16.26 6.74 -14.04
N ILE A 350 -15.93 5.60 -14.63
CA ILE A 350 -14.93 5.49 -15.69
C ILE A 350 -15.59 5.63 -17.07
N PRO A 351 -14.85 6.06 -18.10
CA PRO A 351 -15.35 6.11 -19.48
C PRO A 351 -15.81 4.72 -19.98
N ALA A 352 -16.84 4.70 -20.83
CA ALA A 352 -17.43 3.47 -21.35
C ALA A 352 -16.52 2.75 -22.36
N GLU A 353 -15.59 3.49 -22.96
CA GLU A 353 -14.60 3.07 -23.93
C GLU A 353 -13.51 2.18 -23.32
N VAL A 354 -13.34 2.23 -21.99
CA VAL A 354 -12.31 1.46 -21.28
C VAL A 354 -12.60 -0.04 -21.38
N PHE A 355 -11.62 -0.81 -21.86
CA PHE A 355 -11.74 -2.25 -21.86
C PHE A 355 -11.83 -2.82 -20.44
N LYS A 356 -12.69 -3.82 -20.26
CA LYS A 356 -12.92 -4.53 -18.98
C LYS A 356 -13.25 -3.57 -17.83
N PRO A 357 -14.38 -2.83 -17.91
CA PRO A 357 -14.69 -1.73 -17.01
C PRO A 357 -14.72 -2.12 -15.52
N ARG A 358 -15.11 -3.36 -15.20
CA ARG A 358 -15.18 -3.84 -13.79
C ARG A 358 -13.81 -3.82 -13.09
N ARG A 359 -12.76 -4.32 -13.76
CA ARG A 359 -11.40 -4.36 -13.16
C ARG A 359 -10.75 -2.97 -13.19
N SER A 360 -10.97 -2.22 -14.27
CA SER A 360 -10.47 -0.85 -14.39
C SER A 360 -11.09 0.08 -13.33
N ASN A 361 -12.37 -0.08 -13.01
CA ASN A 361 -13.03 0.66 -11.94
C ASN A 361 -12.45 0.33 -10.56
N ALA A 362 -12.20 -0.95 -10.28
CA ALA A 362 -11.58 -1.36 -9.02
C ALA A 362 -10.17 -0.77 -8.87
N HIS A 363 -9.36 -0.79 -9.94
CA HIS A 363 -8.04 -0.15 -9.95
C HIS A 363 -8.13 1.38 -9.79
N TYR A 364 -9.10 2.02 -10.45
CA TYR A 364 -9.30 3.46 -10.35
C TYR A 364 -9.59 3.90 -8.90
N LEU A 365 -10.55 3.25 -8.24
CA LEU A 365 -10.88 3.51 -6.83
C LEU A 365 -9.67 3.22 -5.92
N ALA A 366 -9.02 2.08 -6.10
CA ALA A 366 -7.87 1.70 -5.29
C ALA A 366 -6.68 2.66 -5.46
N PHE A 367 -6.48 3.24 -6.66
CA PHE A 367 -5.44 4.23 -6.90
C PHE A 367 -5.73 5.57 -6.23
N ILE A 368 -6.98 6.06 -6.30
CA ILE A 368 -7.40 7.24 -5.53
C ILE A 368 -7.11 7.04 -4.05
N GLU A 369 -7.47 5.88 -3.51
CA GLU A 369 -7.21 5.57 -2.11
C GLU A 369 -5.70 5.47 -1.78
N VAL A 370 -4.84 5.10 -2.74
CA VAL A 370 -3.37 5.15 -2.57
C VAL A 370 -2.88 6.60 -2.51
N VAL A 371 -3.43 7.49 -3.35
CA VAL A 371 -3.13 8.93 -3.30
C VAL A 371 -3.53 9.50 -1.93
N THR A 372 -4.75 9.21 -1.46
CA THR A 372 -5.19 9.63 -0.11
C THR A 372 -4.30 9.03 0.99
N PHE A 373 -3.92 7.76 0.87
CA PHE A 373 -3.01 7.10 1.82
C PHE A 373 -1.65 7.77 1.91
N TYR A 374 -1.11 8.25 0.79
CA TYR A 374 0.14 8.99 0.77
C TYR A 374 0.02 10.36 1.45
N HIS A 375 -1.14 11.01 1.32
CA HIS A 375 -1.47 12.26 2.00
C HIS A 375 -1.90 12.10 3.47
N GLN A 376 -1.75 10.93 4.10
CA GLN A 376 -2.28 10.66 5.44
C GLN A 376 -1.87 11.69 6.52
N TYR A 377 -0.72 12.35 6.38
CA TYR A 377 -0.24 13.39 7.30
C TYR A 377 -0.94 14.74 7.15
N GLN A 378 -1.65 14.95 6.03
CA GLN A 378 -2.44 16.13 5.68
C GLN A 378 -3.94 15.89 5.83
N ARG A 379 -4.33 14.74 6.34
CA ARG A 379 -5.73 14.34 6.50
C ARG A 379 -6.04 14.18 7.99
N ARG A 380 -7.29 14.43 8.34
CA ARG A 380 -7.81 14.16 9.68
C ARG A 380 -8.01 12.66 9.84
N TRP A 381 -7.60 12.10 10.98
CA TRP A 381 -7.87 10.70 11.28
C TRP A 381 -9.01 10.57 12.28
N THR A 382 -9.86 9.59 12.03
CA THR A 382 -10.91 9.17 12.95
C THR A 382 -10.69 7.73 13.41
N ASP A 383 -11.10 7.39 14.62
CA ASP A 383 -11.09 6.01 15.12
C ASP A 383 -12.21 5.21 14.44
N GLU A 384 -11.88 4.02 13.93
CA GLU A 384 -12.84 3.15 13.24
C GLU A 384 -14.04 2.73 14.11
N SER A 385 -13.85 2.61 15.42
CA SER A 385 -14.85 2.09 16.36
C SER A 385 -15.71 3.17 17.01
N THR A 386 -15.12 4.31 17.37
CA THR A 386 -15.82 5.40 18.06
C THR A 386 -16.25 6.52 17.12
N GLY A 387 -15.59 6.66 15.96
CA GLY A 387 -15.75 7.80 15.06
C GLY A 387 -15.18 9.11 15.64
N GLU A 388 -14.46 9.04 16.76
CA GLU A 388 -13.81 10.19 17.37
C GLU A 388 -12.54 10.55 16.60
N VAL A 389 -12.18 11.82 16.66
CA VAL A 389 -11.04 12.35 15.93
C VAL A 389 -9.80 12.09 16.78
N ILE A 390 -8.86 11.34 16.21
CA ILE A 390 -7.63 10.91 16.88
C ILE A 390 -6.39 11.68 16.40
N TYR A 391 -6.52 12.43 15.29
CA TYR A 391 -5.46 13.27 14.75
C TYR A 391 -6.04 14.40 13.90
N GLU A 392 -5.53 15.61 14.11
CA GLU A 392 -5.69 16.72 13.19
C GLU A 392 -4.36 17.14 12.53
N PRO A 393 -4.38 17.61 11.26
CA PRO A 393 -3.18 18.06 10.58
C PRO A 393 -2.44 19.13 11.39
N GLY A 394 -1.20 18.82 11.79
CA GLY A 394 -0.36 19.71 12.61
C GLY A 394 0.00 19.11 13.97
N GLU A 395 -0.75 18.13 14.46
CA GLU A 395 -0.48 17.45 15.71
C GLU A 395 0.59 16.33 15.55
N MET A 396 0.89 15.64 16.66
CA MET A 396 1.72 14.44 16.66
C MET A 396 0.89 13.25 16.20
N MET A 397 1.42 12.47 15.25
CA MET A 397 0.70 11.32 14.68
C MET A 397 0.43 10.25 15.77
N PRO A 398 -0.81 9.73 15.89
CA PRO A 398 -1.15 8.70 16.85
C PRO A 398 -0.45 7.37 16.55
N LEU A 399 -0.04 6.65 17.60
CA LEU A 399 0.40 5.25 17.49
C LEU A 399 -0.83 4.31 17.54
N THR A 400 -1.70 4.38 16.54
CA THR A 400 -2.87 3.49 16.46
C THR A 400 -2.97 2.82 15.09
N ASP A 401 -3.36 1.55 15.11
CA ASP A 401 -3.60 0.75 13.90
C ASP A 401 -5.08 0.82 13.44
N CYS A 402 -5.93 1.59 14.14
CA CYS A 402 -7.38 1.69 13.91
C CYS A 402 -7.82 3.03 13.29
N GLY A 403 -6.89 3.79 12.72
CA GLY A 403 -7.19 5.06 12.07
C GLY A 403 -7.93 4.90 10.73
N VAL A 404 -8.82 5.84 10.48
CA VAL A 404 -9.55 6.02 9.22
C VAL A 404 -9.29 7.43 8.68
N ILE A 405 -8.98 7.54 7.39
CA ILE A 405 -8.87 8.81 6.68
C ILE A 405 -9.84 8.85 5.50
N GLU A 406 -10.33 10.05 5.20
CA GLU A 406 -11.26 10.30 4.11
C GLU A 406 -10.58 10.89 2.88
N THR A 407 -10.99 10.43 1.71
CA THR A 407 -10.55 10.97 0.42
C THR A 407 -11.14 12.35 0.17
N THR A 408 -10.31 13.29 -0.29
CA THR A 408 -10.72 14.65 -0.68
C THR A 408 -10.90 14.77 -2.19
N LEU A 409 -11.57 15.83 -2.65
CA LEU A 409 -11.69 16.12 -4.09
C LEU A 409 -10.34 16.40 -4.77
N ALA A 410 -9.39 16.98 -4.03
CA ALA A 410 -8.03 17.19 -4.52
C ALA A 410 -7.31 15.87 -4.83
N ASP A 411 -7.45 14.86 -3.95
CA ASP A 411 -6.88 13.53 -4.15
C ASP A 411 -7.42 12.88 -5.44
N ILE A 412 -8.72 13.05 -5.71
CA ILE A 412 -9.38 12.54 -6.93
C ILE A 412 -8.86 13.28 -8.16
N ALA A 413 -8.72 14.60 -8.10
CA ALA A 413 -8.21 15.40 -9.21
C ALA A 413 -6.76 15.01 -9.57
N GLU A 414 -5.89 14.86 -8.58
CA GLU A 414 -4.51 14.41 -8.76
C GLU A 414 -4.45 12.97 -9.31
N ALA A 415 -5.28 12.07 -8.79
CA ALA A 415 -5.39 10.70 -9.30
C ALA A 415 -5.85 10.67 -10.77
N ASN A 416 -6.83 11.51 -11.13
CA ASN A 416 -7.32 11.64 -12.50
C ASN A 416 -6.22 12.11 -13.46
N GLN A 417 -5.43 13.11 -13.07
CA GLN A 417 -4.31 13.59 -13.89
C GLN A 417 -3.30 12.47 -14.18
N LEU A 418 -2.96 11.66 -13.18
CA LEU A 418 -2.03 10.55 -13.33
C LEU A 418 -2.61 9.39 -14.15
N LEU A 419 -3.89 9.07 -13.98
CA LEU A 419 -4.51 7.92 -14.63
C LEU A 419 -5.04 8.19 -16.03
N LYS A 420 -5.19 9.45 -16.47
CA LYS A 420 -5.67 9.80 -17.82
C LYS A 420 -4.90 9.02 -18.90
N GLU A 421 -3.57 9.00 -18.85
CA GLU A 421 -2.76 8.29 -19.84
C GLU A 421 -2.89 6.76 -19.71
N VAL A 422 -2.91 6.22 -18.48
CA VAL A 422 -3.05 4.76 -18.27
C VAL A 422 -4.41 4.25 -18.74
N LEU A 423 -5.48 4.99 -18.48
CA LEU A 423 -6.84 4.66 -18.92
C LEU A 423 -6.98 4.81 -20.44
N LEU A 424 -6.36 5.84 -21.03
CA LEU A 424 -6.31 6.01 -22.48
C LEU A 424 -5.68 4.79 -23.16
N ARG A 425 -4.53 4.33 -22.66
CA ARG A 425 -3.87 3.13 -23.20
C ARG A 425 -4.68 1.86 -22.97
N LYS A 426 -5.45 1.76 -21.88
CA LYS A 426 -6.38 0.64 -21.64
C LYS A 426 -7.68 0.70 -22.45
N SER A 427 -7.92 1.80 -23.17
CA SER A 427 -9.07 1.97 -24.07
C SER A 427 -8.68 1.83 -25.54
N ASP A 428 -7.38 1.67 -25.81
CA ASP A 428 -6.82 1.59 -27.16
C ASP A 428 -6.69 0.13 -27.61
N GLU A 429 -7.25 -0.20 -28.77
CA GLU A 429 -7.19 -1.55 -29.35
C GLU A 429 -5.77 -1.91 -29.83
N LEU A 430 -4.94 -0.90 -30.09
CA LEU A 430 -3.57 -1.08 -30.56
C LEU A 430 -2.59 -1.24 -29.38
N SER A 431 -1.52 -2.01 -29.61
CA SER A 431 -0.39 -2.00 -28.67
C SER A 431 0.27 -0.63 -28.66
N GLY A 432 0.89 -0.25 -27.54
CA GLY A 432 1.57 1.05 -27.41
C GLY A 432 2.57 1.33 -28.53
N ALA A 433 3.37 0.34 -28.91
CA ALA A 433 4.32 0.46 -30.02
C ALA A 433 3.64 0.64 -31.38
N CYS A 434 2.53 -0.08 -31.64
CA CYS A 434 1.76 0.06 -32.88
C CYS A 434 1.08 1.43 -32.96
N ARG A 435 0.56 1.94 -31.82
CA ARG A 435 -0.04 3.28 -31.74
C ARG A 435 1.00 4.37 -31.97
N ASN A 436 2.17 4.29 -31.34
CA ASN A 436 3.25 5.26 -31.55
C ASN A 436 3.68 5.29 -33.02
N TYR A 437 3.87 4.11 -33.64
CA TYR A 437 4.14 4.01 -35.08
C TYR A 437 3.04 4.66 -35.94
N PHE A 438 1.77 4.48 -35.58
CA PHE A 438 0.66 5.07 -36.33
C PHE A 438 0.62 6.59 -36.22
N GLU A 439 0.86 7.15 -35.04
CA GLU A 439 0.93 8.60 -34.85
C GLU A 439 2.14 9.20 -35.59
N GLU A 440 3.32 8.57 -35.54
CA GLU A 440 4.47 9.00 -36.35
C GLU A 440 4.19 8.96 -37.86
N LEU A 441 3.48 7.91 -38.32
CA LEU A 441 3.04 7.79 -39.71
C LEU A 441 2.11 8.94 -40.10
N LYS A 442 1.15 9.32 -39.24
CA LYS A 442 0.27 10.48 -39.48
C LYS A 442 1.08 11.76 -39.58
N THR A 443 2.00 12.02 -38.65
CA THR A 443 2.86 13.20 -38.67
C THR A 443 3.69 13.28 -39.95
N TYR A 444 4.25 12.16 -40.40
CA TYR A 444 4.97 12.08 -41.68
C TYR A 444 4.09 12.42 -42.88
N LEU A 445 2.89 11.84 -42.95
CA LEU A 445 1.95 12.08 -44.05
C LEU A 445 1.50 13.54 -44.11
N GLN A 446 1.26 14.17 -42.95
CA GLN A 446 0.94 15.59 -42.86
C GLN A 446 2.12 16.47 -43.30
N ALA A 447 3.34 16.16 -42.86
CA ALA A 447 4.54 16.91 -43.23
C ALA A 447 4.82 16.85 -44.73
N GLU A 448 4.66 15.69 -45.35
CA GLU A 448 4.86 15.51 -46.80
C GLU A 448 3.61 15.81 -47.64
N LYS A 449 2.48 16.18 -47.01
CA LYS A 449 1.18 16.43 -47.64
C LYS A 449 0.70 15.27 -48.53
N LYS A 450 0.98 14.03 -48.11
CA LYS A 450 0.59 12.81 -48.82
C LYS A 450 -0.66 12.20 -48.19
N GLN A 451 -1.64 11.85 -49.02
CA GLN A 451 -2.85 11.14 -48.59
C GLN A 451 -2.72 9.61 -48.65
N THR A 452 -1.74 9.13 -49.41
CA THR A 452 -1.50 7.70 -49.62
C THR A 452 -0.03 7.36 -49.44
N PHE A 453 0.26 6.16 -48.94
CA PHE A 453 1.62 5.67 -48.78
C PHE A 453 1.79 4.24 -49.28
N GLY A 454 3.01 3.93 -49.72
CA GLY A 454 3.43 2.58 -50.07
C GLY A 454 4.23 1.91 -48.95
N SER A 455 4.06 0.60 -48.76
CA SER A 455 4.73 -0.14 -47.69
C SER A 455 6.27 -0.08 -47.74
N ARG A 456 6.87 -0.02 -48.95
CA ARG A 456 8.33 0.01 -49.12
C ARG A 456 8.94 1.34 -48.67
N GLU A 457 8.26 2.44 -48.96
CA GLU A 457 8.67 3.79 -48.60
C GLU A 457 8.70 3.93 -47.06
N ILE A 458 7.55 3.66 -46.43
CA ILE A 458 7.38 3.75 -44.98
C ILE A 458 8.37 2.84 -44.25
N ARG A 459 8.49 1.56 -44.66
CA ARG A 459 9.44 0.64 -44.03
C ARG A 459 10.89 1.15 -44.10
N SER A 460 11.29 1.74 -45.23
CA SER A 460 12.65 2.26 -45.41
C SER A 460 12.88 3.51 -44.55
N ARG A 461 11.86 4.37 -44.41
CA ARG A 461 11.91 5.59 -43.61
C ARG A 461 11.99 5.30 -42.11
N PHE A 462 11.09 4.47 -41.60
CA PHE A 462 11.00 4.12 -40.17
C PHE A 462 11.99 3.02 -39.75
N ARG A 463 12.76 2.45 -40.70
CA ARG A 463 13.77 1.42 -40.45
C ARG A 463 13.25 0.19 -39.67
N LEU A 464 11.98 -0.17 -39.90
CA LEU A 464 11.34 -1.28 -39.20
C LEU A 464 11.72 -2.65 -39.79
N PRO A 465 11.93 -3.68 -38.95
CA PRO A 465 12.01 -5.06 -39.39
C PRO A 465 10.76 -5.46 -40.19
N GLY A 466 10.94 -6.27 -41.24
CA GLY A 466 9.83 -6.61 -42.15
C GLY A 466 8.68 -7.37 -41.48
N THR A 467 8.98 -8.17 -40.46
CA THR A 467 7.99 -8.90 -39.65
C THR A 467 7.18 -7.95 -38.78
N THR A 468 7.84 -7.03 -38.06
CA THR A 468 7.21 -6.00 -37.23
C THR A 468 6.31 -5.09 -38.05
N PHE A 469 6.81 -4.59 -39.20
CA PHE A 469 6.02 -3.76 -40.11
C PHE A 469 4.74 -4.47 -40.57
N ARG A 470 4.84 -5.75 -41.00
CA ARG A 470 3.67 -6.53 -41.40
C ARG A 470 2.67 -6.72 -40.25
N ARG A 471 3.15 -6.95 -39.03
CA ARG A 471 2.29 -7.07 -37.84
C ARG A 471 1.53 -5.78 -37.58
N TYR A 472 2.20 -4.63 -37.57
CA TYR A 472 1.54 -3.33 -37.37
C TYR A 472 0.57 -3.01 -38.50
N GLN A 473 0.97 -3.22 -39.76
CA GLN A 473 0.09 -2.99 -40.91
C GLN A 473 -1.18 -3.84 -40.84
N ASN A 474 -1.05 -5.11 -40.48
CA ASN A 474 -2.20 -6.00 -40.31
C ASN A 474 -3.09 -5.55 -39.15
N ALA A 475 -2.52 -5.16 -38.00
CA ALA A 475 -3.28 -4.65 -36.87
C ALA A 475 -4.06 -3.38 -37.24
N LEU A 476 -3.43 -2.42 -37.92
CA LEU A 476 -4.07 -1.19 -38.38
C LEU A 476 -5.19 -1.45 -39.41
N LEU A 477 -5.01 -2.45 -40.29
CA LEU A 477 -6.07 -2.87 -41.22
C LEU A 477 -7.23 -3.54 -40.48
N SER A 478 -6.94 -4.42 -39.52
CA SER A 478 -7.95 -5.14 -38.73
C SER A 478 -8.80 -4.20 -37.87
N CYS A 479 -8.19 -3.19 -37.26
CA CYS A 479 -8.89 -2.15 -36.49
C CYS A 479 -9.51 -1.06 -37.39
N GLY A 480 -9.31 -1.12 -38.71
CA GLY A 480 -9.90 -0.17 -39.66
C GLY A 480 -9.28 1.24 -39.66
N HIS A 481 -8.13 1.43 -39.01
CA HIS A 481 -7.41 2.71 -38.98
C HIS A 481 -6.78 3.08 -40.33
N ILE A 482 -6.48 2.08 -41.16
CA ILE A 482 -5.99 2.27 -42.53
C ILE A 482 -6.83 1.48 -43.53
N ARG A 483 -6.92 1.97 -44.76
CA ARG A 483 -7.68 1.36 -45.85
C ARG A 483 -6.80 1.10 -47.06
N LEU A 484 -7.13 0.06 -47.80
CA LEU A 484 -6.48 -0.27 -49.07
C LEU A 484 -7.12 0.57 -50.18
N LYS A 485 -6.35 1.46 -50.82
CA LYS A 485 -6.87 2.30 -51.90
C LYS A 485 -6.67 1.66 -53.28
N SER A 486 -5.47 1.12 -53.53
CA SER A 486 -5.15 0.49 -54.82
C SER A 486 -3.89 -0.38 -54.72
N GLY A 487 -3.84 -1.51 -55.43
CA GLY A 487 -2.63 -2.30 -55.59
C GLY A 487 -2.87 -3.67 -56.23
N LYS A 488 -1.91 -4.15 -57.03
CA LYS A 488 -1.87 -5.54 -57.55
C LYS A 488 -0.73 -6.29 -56.86
N GLN A 489 -0.82 -7.62 -56.77
CA GLN A 489 0.22 -8.46 -56.12
C GLN A 489 1.66 -8.15 -56.61
N ASN A 490 1.84 -7.73 -57.87
CA ASN A 490 3.15 -7.39 -58.44
C ASN A 490 3.58 -5.91 -58.34
N SER A 491 2.66 -4.95 -58.12
CA SER A 491 2.99 -3.51 -58.14
C SER A 491 3.11 -2.87 -56.75
N GLY A 492 2.83 -3.63 -55.69
CA GLY A 492 2.72 -3.12 -54.32
C GLY A 492 1.35 -2.50 -54.03
N PHE A 493 0.98 -2.51 -52.76
CA PHE A 493 -0.26 -1.95 -52.24
C PHE A 493 -0.05 -0.51 -51.74
N LEU A 494 -1.01 0.37 -52.05
CA LEU A 494 -1.11 1.73 -51.53
C LEU A 494 -2.23 1.79 -50.48
N TYR A 495 -1.90 2.42 -49.36
CA TYR A 495 -2.78 2.55 -48.19
C TYR A 495 -3.08 4.02 -47.93
N GLU A 496 -4.24 4.28 -47.32
CA GLU A 496 -4.66 5.59 -46.84
C GLU A 496 -5.10 5.51 -45.37
N VAL A 497 -4.94 6.60 -44.62
CA VAL A 497 -5.38 6.70 -43.22
C VAL A 497 -6.88 7.02 -43.19
N ALA A 498 -7.65 6.28 -42.39
CA ALA A 498 -9.10 6.46 -42.32
C ALA A 498 -9.52 7.72 -41.53
N SER A 499 -8.83 8.00 -40.43
CA SER A 499 -9.05 9.21 -39.61
C SER A 499 -7.75 9.65 -38.95
N PHE A 500 -7.47 10.95 -38.99
CA PHE A 500 -6.31 11.54 -38.32
C PHE A 500 -6.62 11.89 -36.86
N GLU A 501 -7.87 12.24 -36.54
CA GLU A 501 -8.31 12.80 -35.25
C GLU A 501 -8.82 11.74 -34.24
N GLU A 502 -8.88 10.47 -34.64
CA GLU A 502 -9.47 9.39 -33.80
C GLU A 502 -8.83 9.27 -32.41
N TYR A 503 -7.51 9.36 -32.31
CA TYR A 503 -6.81 9.24 -31.03
C TYR A 503 -7.02 10.47 -30.13
N GLU A 504 -7.07 11.67 -30.72
CA GLU A 504 -7.38 12.90 -29.98
C GLU A 504 -8.83 12.91 -29.50
N ALA A 505 -9.76 12.42 -30.31
CA ALA A 505 -11.16 12.24 -29.93
C ALA A 505 -11.29 11.27 -28.73
N LEU A 506 -10.61 10.11 -28.77
CA LEU A 506 -10.57 9.16 -27.66
C LEU A 506 -9.98 9.78 -26.39
N ARG A 507 -8.86 10.50 -26.52
CA ARG A 507 -8.20 11.20 -25.40
C ARG A 507 -9.12 12.26 -24.79
N SER A 508 -9.79 13.04 -25.62
CA SER A 508 -10.71 14.08 -25.17
C SER A 508 -11.95 13.49 -24.49
N GLY A 509 -12.52 12.41 -25.02
CA GLY A 509 -13.65 11.70 -24.39
C GLY A 509 -13.31 11.20 -22.99
N ILE A 510 -12.15 10.57 -22.81
CA ILE A 510 -11.70 10.07 -21.50
C ILE A 510 -11.45 11.21 -20.52
N ALA A 511 -10.81 12.30 -20.97
CA ALA A 511 -10.56 13.47 -20.14
C ALA A 511 -11.87 14.13 -19.70
N ASN A 512 -12.80 14.32 -20.63
CA ASN A 512 -14.09 14.95 -20.39
C ASN A 512 -14.91 14.16 -19.36
N VAL A 513 -15.01 12.83 -19.49
CA VAL A 513 -15.77 12.02 -18.52
C VAL A 513 -15.21 12.15 -17.11
N LEU A 514 -13.88 12.13 -16.94
CA LEU A 514 -13.25 12.28 -15.62
C LEU A 514 -13.43 13.69 -15.05
N ASP A 515 -13.32 14.71 -15.89
CA ASP A 515 -13.45 16.12 -15.50
C ASP A 515 -14.92 16.48 -15.22
N GLU A 516 -15.88 15.96 -15.98
CA GLU A 516 -17.33 16.08 -15.75
C GLU A 516 -17.75 15.44 -14.43
N VAL A 517 -17.26 14.23 -14.15
CA VAL A 517 -17.51 13.56 -12.86
C VAL A 517 -16.94 14.39 -11.72
N LEU A 518 -15.72 14.92 -11.85
CA LEU A 518 -15.13 15.78 -10.83
C LEU A 518 -15.96 17.06 -10.62
N GLN A 519 -16.41 17.70 -11.70
CA GLN A 519 -17.26 18.89 -11.63
C GLN A 519 -18.61 18.61 -10.98
N ALA A 520 -19.24 17.48 -11.29
CA ALA A 520 -20.53 17.09 -10.72
C ALA A 520 -20.47 16.84 -9.20
N ILE A 521 -19.31 16.37 -8.71
CA ILE A 521 -19.08 16.10 -7.29
C ILE A 521 -18.63 17.38 -6.55
N THR A 522 -18.04 18.34 -7.27
CA THR A 522 -17.59 19.61 -6.69
C THR A 522 -18.82 20.48 -6.36
N PRO A 523 -19.03 20.90 -5.09
CA PRO A 523 -20.14 21.77 -4.77
C PRO A 523 -20.02 23.09 -5.53
N PRO A 524 -21.12 23.67 -6.04
CA PRO A 524 -21.08 24.95 -6.72
C PRO A 524 -20.53 26.00 -5.76
N VAL A 525 -19.41 26.62 -6.14
CA VAL A 525 -18.80 27.72 -5.38
C VAL A 525 -19.80 28.87 -5.36
N SER A 526 -20.41 29.13 -4.20
CA SER A 526 -21.13 30.37 -3.96
C SER A 526 -20.10 31.49 -4.00
N HIS A 527 -20.02 32.19 -5.13
CA HIS A 527 -19.37 33.49 -5.18
C HIS A 527 -20.15 34.44 -4.26
N GLU A 528 -19.71 34.54 -3.01
CA GLU A 528 -19.97 35.71 -2.19
C GLU A 528 -19.28 36.89 -2.89
N THR A 529 -20.06 37.57 -3.74
CA THR A 529 -19.72 38.89 -4.22
C THR A 529 -19.78 39.81 -3.01
N SER A 530 -18.62 40.23 -2.52
CA SER A 530 -18.48 41.28 -1.52
C SER A 530 -18.94 42.61 -2.12
N GLY A 531 -20.25 42.83 -2.15
CA GLY A 531 -20.87 44.13 -2.39
C GLY A 531 -21.18 44.78 -1.04
N ALA A 532 -20.45 45.85 -0.71
CA ALA A 532 -20.75 46.70 0.44
C ALA A 532 -22.18 47.30 0.33
N PRO A 533 -22.85 47.57 1.46
CA PRO A 533 -24.30 47.73 1.51
C PRO A 533 -24.75 49.14 1.11
N LYS A 534 -25.85 49.23 0.37
CA LYS A 534 -26.70 50.43 0.36
C LYS A 534 -28.15 50.03 0.63
N LEU A 535 -28.69 50.71 1.63
CA LEU A 535 -30.04 50.63 2.19
C LEU A 535 -31.13 51.16 1.24
N GLN A 536 -32.37 50.84 1.60
CA GLN A 536 -33.68 51.35 1.15
C GLN A 536 -34.27 50.57 -0.05
N GLU A 537 -35.53 50.12 -0.07
CA GLU A 537 -36.72 50.54 0.69
C GLU A 537 -37.81 49.44 0.62
N ILE A 538 -38.74 49.49 1.56
CA ILE A 538 -39.88 48.57 1.73
C ILE A 538 -41.02 48.99 0.78
N SER A 539 -41.66 48.03 0.10
CA SER A 539 -43.11 48.08 -0.16
C SER A 539 -43.68 46.69 -0.44
N THR A 540 -44.65 46.32 0.39
CA THR A 540 -45.53 45.15 0.37
C THR A 540 -46.60 45.22 -0.73
N GLU A 541 -47.26 44.08 -0.96
CA GLU A 541 -48.50 43.85 -1.75
C GLU A 541 -48.28 43.69 -3.27
N GLU A 542 -48.64 42.61 -3.98
CA GLU A 542 -49.60 41.52 -3.82
C GLU A 542 -49.12 40.30 -4.66
N ALA A 543 -49.23 39.09 -4.12
CA ALA A 543 -49.19 37.86 -4.90
C ALA A 543 -50.25 36.88 -4.39
N VAL A 544 -51.36 36.80 -5.12
CA VAL A 544 -52.39 35.76 -4.96
C VAL A 544 -52.24 34.76 -6.11
N SER A 545 -51.99 33.49 -5.74
CA SER A 545 -52.25 32.24 -6.48
C SER A 545 -51.36 31.98 -7.72
N HIS A 546 -50.80 30.79 -8.01
CA HIS A 546 -51.10 29.41 -7.63
C HIS A 546 -49.83 28.53 -7.59
N THR A 547 -49.77 27.68 -6.56
CA THR A 547 -49.14 26.35 -6.41
C THR A 547 -48.56 25.60 -7.63
N ALA A 548 -47.33 25.07 -7.46
CA ALA A 548 -46.98 23.66 -7.71
C ALA A 548 -45.63 23.22 -7.05
N GLN A 549 -45.74 22.50 -5.93
CA GLN A 549 -44.96 21.32 -5.50
C GLN A 549 -43.41 21.32 -5.51
N GLU A 550 -42.82 21.43 -4.31
CA GLU A 550 -41.55 20.75 -3.95
C GLU A 550 -41.78 19.78 -2.78
N LYS A 551 -41.44 18.50 -3.00
CA LYS A 551 -41.39 17.44 -1.99
C LYS A 551 -39.92 17.15 -1.70
N GLY A 552 -39.46 17.27 -0.44
CA GLY A 552 -38.22 16.59 -0.04
C GLY A 552 -37.38 17.03 1.16
N THR A 553 -37.89 17.59 2.26
CA THR A 553 -37.11 17.67 3.54
C THR A 553 -38.00 17.50 4.79
N GLY A 554 -38.46 16.28 5.05
CA GLY A 554 -39.35 15.98 6.19
C GLY A 554 -38.64 15.60 7.51
N HIS A 555 -37.37 15.20 7.48
CA HIS A 555 -36.72 14.61 8.67
C HIS A 555 -35.95 15.62 9.52
N LYS A 556 -35.20 16.56 8.92
CA LYS A 556 -34.40 17.55 9.67
C LYS A 556 -35.29 18.53 10.46
N LYS A 557 -36.36 19.03 9.82
CA LYS A 557 -37.30 19.99 10.41
C LYS A 557 -38.07 19.44 11.62
N ARG A 558 -38.41 18.13 11.60
CA ARG A 558 -39.08 17.44 12.71
C ARG A 558 -38.20 17.27 13.97
N HIS A 559 -36.87 17.25 13.82
CA HIS A 559 -35.96 17.06 14.96
C HIS A 559 -35.75 18.36 15.73
N GLU A 560 -35.61 19.50 15.05
CA GLU A 560 -35.49 20.82 15.69
C GLU A 560 -36.76 21.20 16.48
N GLU A 561 -37.95 20.89 15.97
CA GLU A 561 -39.22 21.09 16.69
C GLU A 561 -39.33 20.18 17.93
N ALA A 562 -38.80 18.95 17.85
CA ALA A 562 -38.88 17.98 18.95
C ALA A 562 -37.97 18.36 20.12
N GLU A 563 -36.76 18.87 19.85
CA GLU A 563 -35.79 19.36 20.83
C GLU A 563 -36.31 20.62 21.55
N GLY A 564 -36.91 21.55 20.79
CA GLY A 564 -37.56 22.73 21.35
C GLY A 564 -38.69 22.38 22.33
N TYR A 565 -39.48 21.36 22.03
CA TYR A 565 -40.53 20.87 22.93
C TYR A 565 -39.97 20.29 24.24
N THR A 566 -38.90 19.50 24.17
CA THR A 566 -38.21 18.96 25.35
C THR A 566 -37.67 20.09 26.23
N TYR A 567 -37.03 21.10 25.64
CA TYR A 567 -36.54 22.27 26.38
C TYR A 567 -37.66 23.06 27.04
N GLN A 568 -38.75 23.37 26.32
CA GLN A 568 -39.90 24.10 26.88
C GLN A 568 -40.56 23.34 28.04
N THR A 569 -40.64 22.00 27.95
CA THR A 569 -41.17 21.16 29.04
C THR A 569 -40.27 21.25 30.27
N MET A 570 -38.95 21.17 30.10
CA MET A 570 -38.01 21.35 31.22
C MET A 570 -38.10 22.73 31.84
N VAL A 571 -38.24 23.80 31.05
CA VAL A 571 -38.39 25.18 31.54
C VAL A 571 -39.66 25.32 32.38
N LYS A 572 -40.81 24.81 31.90
CA LYS A 572 -42.08 24.85 32.66
C LYS A 572 -41.97 24.14 34.01
N THR A 573 -41.41 22.92 34.03
CA THR A 573 -41.25 22.16 35.27
C THR A 573 -40.23 22.81 36.22
N THR A 574 -39.20 23.48 35.69
CA THR A 574 -38.22 24.22 36.51
C THR A 574 -38.82 25.51 37.09
N GLN A 575 -39.78 26.15 36.41
CA GLN A 575 -40.53 27.29 36.94
C GLN A 575 -41.42 26.89 38.13
N GLU A 576 -41.97 25.68 38.12
CA GLU A 576 -42.76 25.14 39.25
C GLU A 576 -41.86 24.63 40.41
N ASN A 577 -40.66 24.14 40.11
CA ASN A 577 -39.67 23.67 41.10
C ASN A 577 -38.21 24.04 40.69
N PRO A 578 -37.59 25.07 41.31
CA PRO A 578 -36.32 25.65 40.85
C PRO A 578 -35.09 24.73 40.95
N GLU A 579 -35.12 23.72 41.82
CA GLU A 579 -33.99 22.80 42.09
C GLU A 579 -34.15 21.44 41.38
N CYS A 580 -35.03 21.33 40.38
CA CYS A 580 -35.32 20.05 39.73
C CYS A 580 -34.18 19.56 38.82
N LEU A 581 -33.72 18.32 39.04
CA LEU A 581 -32.76 17.61 38.20
C LEU A 581 -33.47 16.57 37.34
N PHE A 582 -33.23 16.61 36.03
CA PHE A 582 -33.90 15.72 35.08
C PHE A 582 -32.98 14.58 34.62
N THR A 583 -33.54 13.37 34.57
CA THR A 583 -33.00 12.26 33.78
C THR A 583 -33.77 12.11 32.47
N ALA A 584 -33.21 11.35 31.53
CA ALA A 584 -33.94 10.99 30.31
C ALA A 584 -35.24 10.21 30.59
N HIS A 585 -35.32 9.49 31.72
CA HIS A 585 -36.56 8.81 32.13
C HIS A 585 -37.62 9.76 32.65
N THR A 586 -37.25 10.71 33.52
CA THR A 586 -38.21 11.67 34.08
C THR A 586 -38.78 12.59 33.01
N ILE A 587 -37.97 12.99 32.02
CA ILE A 587 -38.47 13.79 30.88
C ILE A 587 -39.32 12.96 29.93
N SER A 588 -38.98 11.69 29.74
CA SER A 588 -39.79 10.75 28.95
C SER A 588 -41.19 10.58 29.53
N GLU A 589 -41.34 10.59 30.86
CA GLU A 589 -42.65 10.58 31.53
C GLU A 589 -43.44 11.87 31.27
N LEU A 590 -42.78 13.04 31.32
CA LEU A 590 -43.42 14.34 31.09
C LEU A 590 -43.83 14.55 29.63
N THR A 591 -42.97 14.14 28.69
CA THR A 591 -43.19 14.32 27.24
C THR A 591 -43.96 13.16 26.59
N ARG A 592 -44.14 12.04 27.32
CA ARG A 592 -44.67 10.76 26.83
C ARG A 592 -43.93 10.19 25.62
N ARG A 593 -42.64 10.54 25.45
CA ARG A 593 -41.77 10.07 24.37
C ARG A 593 -40.78 9.02 24.87
N SER A 594 -40.08 8.32 23.97
CA SER A 594 -39.15 7.26 24.39
C SER A 594 -37.93 7.84 25.14
N PRO A 595 -37.44 7.18 26.22
CA PRO A 595 -36.26 7.63 26.96
C PRO A 595 -35.00 7.73 26.09
N ARG A 596 -34.91 6.89 25.05
CA ARG A 596 -33.79 6.91 24.10
C ARG A 596 -33.80 8.15 23.22
N SER A 597 -34.98 8.61 22.81
CA SER A 597 -35.14 9.86 22.05
C SER A 597 -34.82 11.06 22.93
N GLU A 598 -35.36 11.10 24.16
CA GLU A 598 -35.13 12.21 25.09
C GLU A 598 -33.66 12.32 25.51
N ASN A 599 -32.95 11.21 25.68
CA ASN A 599 -31.51 11.25 25.95
C ASN A 599 -30.72 11.87 24.78
N ARG A 600 -31.15 11.63 23.53
CA ARG A 600 -30.55 12.26 22.35
C ARG A 600 -30.81 13.77 22.34
N TYR A 601 -32.04 14.19 22.62
CA TYR A 601 -32.40 15.61 22.66
C TYR A 601 -31.70 16.35 23.79
N LEU A 602 -31.61 15.76 24.98
CA LEU A 602 -30.86 16.32 26.11
C LEU A 602 -29.38 16.51 25.81
N LYS A 603 -28.77 15.58 25.06
CA LYS A 603 -27.38 15.73 24.62
C LYS A 603 -27.23 16.91 23.66
N ILE A 604 -28.15 17.07 22.71
CA ILE A 604 -28.14 18.20 21.76
C ILE A 604 -28.41 19.54 22.48
N LEU A 605 -29.34 19.58 23.44
CA LEU A 605 -29.62 20.76 24.27
C LEU A 605 -28.44 21.14 25.19
N HIS A 606 -27.65 20.16 25.63
CA HIS A 606 -26.40 20.40 26.32
C HIS A 606 -25.32 20.95 25.38
N ASP A 607 -25.15 20.36 24.21
CA ASP A 607 -24.14 20.78 23.23
C ASP A 607 -24.42 22.19 22.68
N THR A 608 -25.69 22.60 22.64
CA THR A 608 -26.13 23.98 22.34
C THR A 608 -26.06 24.94 23.54
N GLY A 609 -25.72 24.45 24.73
CA GLY A 609 -25.52 25.26 25.94
C GLY A 609 -26.79 25.80 26.59
N LEU A 610 -27.96 25.22 26.29
CA LEU A 610 -29.25 25.56 26.91
C LEU A 610 -29.51 24.80 28.21
N VAL A 611 -28.88 23.63 28.38
CA VAL A 611 -29.04 22.75 29.54
C VAL A 611 -27.67 22.35 30.08
N ILE A 612 -27.51 22.38 31.40
CA ILE A 612 -26.26 22.02 32.09
C ILE A 612 -26.33 20.54 32.51
N ARG A 613 -25.27 19.79 32.20
CA ARG A 613 -25.13 18.38 32.58
C ARG A 613 -24.31 18.23 33.86
N VAL A 614 -24.86 17.54 34.85
CA VAL A 614 -24.24 17.27 36.15
C VAL A 614 -24.08 15.76 36.31
N TRP A 615 -22.94 15.32 36.86
CA TRP A 615 -22.69 13.90 37.15
C TRP A 615 -22.92 13.63 38.64
N GLN A 616 -23.90 12.78 38.96
CA GLN A 616 -24.23 12.40 40.33
C GLN A 616 -24.79 10.96 40.35
N ASP A 617 -24.51 10.20 41.40
CA ASP A 617 -25.00 8.81 41.57
C ASP A 617 -24.80 7.89 40.35
N LYS A 618 -23.62 7.99 39.73
CA LYS A 618 -23.21 7.23 38.52
C LYS A 618 -24.12 7.44 37.30
N LYS A 619 -24.85 8.57 37.23
CA LYS A 619 -25.69 8.95 36.09
C LYS A 619 -25.52 10.43 35.73
N TYR A 620 -25.77 10.76 34.46
CA TYR A 620 -25.86 12.15 34.01
C TYR A 620 -27.27 12.70 34.30
N LEU A 621 -27.34 13.78 35.06
CA LEU A 621 -28.51 14.59 35.33
C LEU A 621 -28.42 15.91 34.56
N TYR A 622 -29.56 16.48 34.21
CA TYR A 622 -29.65 17.69 33.41
C TYR A 622 -30.48 18.74 34.16
N ARG A 623 -30.06 20.00 34.13
CA ARG A 623 -30.85 21.14 34.65
C ARG A 623 -30.85 22.30 33.67
N VAL A 624 -31.96 23.03 33.63
CA VAL A 624 -32.04 24.25 32.83
C VAL A 624 -31.17 25.33 33.47
N ASP A 625 -30.41 26.06 32.66
CA ASP A 625 -29.62 27.20 33.14
C ASP A 625 -30.54 28.38 33.42
N SER A 626 -30.80 28.67 34.70
CA SER A 626 -31.70 29.74 35.15
C SER A 626 -31.25 31.15 34.74
N ALA A 627 -29.98 31.33 34.36
CA ALA A 627 -29.47 32.61 33.83
C ALA A 627 -29.89 32.90 32.37
N LYS A 628 -30.43 31.90 31.64
CA LYS A 628 -30.82 32.00 30.22
C LYS A 628 -32.34 31.89 29.99
N ILE A 629 -33.15 31.92 31.06
CA ILE A 629 -34.61 31.90 30.94
C ILE A 629 -35.07 33.29 30.47
N ILE A 630 -35.34 33.40 29.17
CA ILE A 630 -36.02 34.57 28.58
C ILE A 630 -37.50 34.47 28.97
N PRO A 631 -38.10 35.45 29.68
CA PRO A 631 -39.53 35.42 29.98
C PRO A 631 -40.32 35.58 28.68
N LEU A 632 -41.33 34.74 28.47
CA LEU A 632 -42.26 34.87 27.34
C LEU A 632 -43.08 36.17 27.49
N PRO A 633 -43.24 36.99 26.43
CA PRO A 633 -44.11 38.15 26.48
C PRO A 633 -45.57 37.71 26.36
N GLY A 634 -46.37 37.96 27.41
CA GLY A 634 -47.84 37.92 27.34
C GLY A 634 -48.51 37.33 28.58
N GLU A 635 -48.77 38.16 29.58
CA GLU A 635 -50.05 38.33 30.30
C GLU A 635 -49.86 39.29 31.50
N GLN A 636 -49.81 40.59 31.21
CA GLN A 636 -50.47 41.62 32.03
C GLN A 636 -51.81 41.85 31.30
N GLU A 637 -52.99 41.90 31.89
CA GLU A 637 -53.41 42.53 33.14
C GLU A 637 -54.85 42.09 33.45
N GLY A 638 -55.20 42.05 34.74
CA GLY A 638 -56.57 41.82 35.21
C GLY A 638 -56.68 42.15 36.68
N GLY A 639 -56.55 43.44 37.01
CA GLY A 639 -56.83 43.96 38.35
C GLY A 639 -58.33 43.97 38.64
N LEU A 640 -58.69 43.47 39.83
CA LEU A 640 -59.48 44.12 40.87
C LEU A 640 -59.52 43.23 42.11
#